data_AF-A0A2E5XFV2-F1
#
_entry.id   AF-A0A2E5XFV2-F1
#
_cell.length_a   1.000
_cell.length_b   1.000
_cell.length_c   1.000
_cell.angle_alpha   90.00
_cell.angle_beta   90.00
_cell.angle_gamma   90.00
#
_symmetry.space_group_name_H-M   'P 1'
#
loop_
_entity.id
_entity.type
_entity.pdbx_description
1 polymer ?
#
loop_
_entity_poly.entity_id
_entity_poly.type
_entity_poly.pdbx_seq_one_letter_code
_entity_poly.pdbx_strand_id
1 'polypeptide(L)' 'MENTLALYFSALSFIVYGINSFFSKRMVSEYERWGFGGQRIILSLCQFSGGLGLLVGLAIPPILTTSSFLLMCMMLVAI' A
#
# COMPACT_ATOMS: atom_id res chain seq x y z
N MET A 1 -9.34 3.03 -21.17
CA MET A 1 -10.44 3.22 -20.19
C MET A 1 -10.57 2.02 -19.25
N GLU A 2 -10.26 0.79 -19.69
CA GLU A 2 -10.35 -0.43 -18.86
C GLU A 2 -9.40 -0.46 -17.65
N ASN A 3 -8.20 0.13 -17.73
CA ASN A 3 -7.23 0.08 -16.63
C ASN A 3 -7.52 1.03 -15.46
N THR A 4 -8.40 2.02 -15.63
CA THR A 4 -8.60 3.07 -14.61
C THR A 4 -9.38 2.53 -13.40
N LEU A 5 -10.33 1.61 -13.63
CA LEU A 5 -11.07 0.94 -12.55
C LEU A 5 -10.14 0.12 -11.65
N ALA A 6 -9.21 -0.64 -12.25
CA ALA A 6 -8.22 -1.42 -11.51
C ALA A 6 -7.30 -0.52 -10.68
N LEU A 7 -6.91 0.65 -11.20
CA LEU A 7 -6.11 1.64 -10.46
C LEU A 7 -6.86 2.19 -9.24
N TYR A 8 -8.13 2.59 -9.40
CA TYR A 8 -8.95 3.06 -8.27
C TYR A 8 -9.14 1.97 -7.22
N PHE A 9 -9.46 0.75 -7.66
CA PHE A 9 -9.62 -0.40 -6.76
C PHE A 9 -8.32 -0.71 -6.00
N SER A 10 -7.18 -0.72 -6.70
CA SER A 10 -5.87 -0.98 -6.08
C SER A 10 -5.49 0.11 -5.10
N ALA A 11 -5.62 1.39 -5.49
CA ALA A 11 -5.33 2.52 -4.63
C ALA A 11 -6.16 2.50 -3.34
N LEU A 12 -7.47 2.25 -3.46
CA LEU A 12 -8.36 2.13 -2.31
C LEU A 12 -7.99 0.93 -1.44
N SER A 13 -7.68 -0.22 -2.05
CA SER A 13 -7.25 -1.42 -1.33
C SER A 13 -5.99 -1.17 -0.50
N PHE A 14 -4.98 -0.51 -1.08
CA PHE A 14 -3.73 -0.17 -0.37
C PHE A 14 -3.96 0.84 0.77
N ILE A 15 -4.81 1.84 0.56
CA ILE A 15 -5.20 2.81 1.60
C ILE A 15 -5.90 2.09 2.76
N VAL A 16 -6.93 1.29 2.46
CA VAL A 16 -7.71 0.56 3.45
C VAL A 16 -6.83 -0.45 4.20
N TYR A 17 -5.93 -1.15 3.50
CA TYR A 17 -5.01 -2.09 4.13
C TYR A 17 -3.99 -1.37 5.03
N GLY A 18 -3.41 -0.26 4.57
CA GLY A 18 -2.52 0.57 5.37
C GLY A 18 -3.18 1.09 6.64
N ILE A 19 -4.42 1.59 6.55
CA ILE A 19 -5.20 2.04 7.73
C ILE A 19 -5.50 0.86 8.65
N ASN A 20 -6.05 -0.24 8.13
CA ASN A 20 -6.42 -1.40 8.94
C ASN A 20 -5.21 -2.01 9.66
N SER A 21 -4.03 -1.97 9.04
CA SER A 21 -2.80 -2.46 9.64
C SER A 21 -2.47 -1.75 10.96
N PHE A 22 -2.87 -0.48 11.15
CA PHE A 22 -2.69 0.22 12.42
C PHE A 22 -3.61 -0.28 13.54
N PHE A 23 -4.89 -0.52 13.24
CA PHE A 23 -5.93 -0.73 14.24
C PHE A 23 -6.34 -2.20 14.44
N SER A 24 -6.20 -3.03 13.41
CA SER A 24 -6.71 -4.40 13.41
C SER A 24 -5.79 -5.33 14.21
N LYS A 25 -6.28 -5.80 15.36
CA LYS A 25 -5.59 -6.80 16.20
C LYS A 25 -5.19 -8.06 15.44
N ARG A 26 -6.01 -8.47 14.46
CA ARG A 26 -5.71 -9.60 13.58
C ARG A 26 -4.48 -9.33 12.71
N MET A 27 -4.41 -8.15 12.07
CA MET A 27 -3.25 -7.80 11.25
C MET A 27 -2.00 -7.66 12.10
N VAL A 28 -2.08 -7.09 13.30
CA VAL A 28 -0.92 -7.05 14.22
C VAL A 28 -0.36 -8.45 14.46
N SER A 29 -1.22 -9.43 14.76
CA SER A 29 -0.79 -10.82 14.95
C SER A 29 -0.16 -11.44 13.70
N GLU A 30 -0.62 -11.07 12.51
CA GLU A 30 -0.06 -11.55 11.23
C GLU A 30 1.32 -10.93 10.96
N TYR A 31 1.48 -9.62 11.21
CA TYR A 31 2.77 -8.94 11.10
C TYR A 31 3.81 -9.51 12.06
N GLU A 32 3.43 -9.79 13.32
CA GLU A 32 4.30 -10.46 14.29
C GLU A 32 4.68 -11.88 13.82
N ARG A 33 3.72 -12.64 13.28
CA ARG A 33 3.98 -13.99 12.74
C ARG A 33 4.97 -13.97 11.58
N TRP A 34 4.93 -12.95 10.74
CA TRP A 34 5.85 -12.78 9.61
C TRP A 34 7.18 -12.10 10.00
N GLY A 35 7.38 -11.77 11.27
CA GLY A 35 8.61 -11.11 11.74
C GLY A 35 8.71 -9.62 11.41
N PHE A 36 7.62 -9.02 10.88
CA PHE A 36 7.53 -7.60 10.52
C PHE A 36 6.79 -6.76 11.57
N GLY A 37 6.59 -7.28 12.77
CA GLY A 37 5.91 -6.59 13.87
C GLY A 37 6.48 -5.19 14.16
N GLY A 38 7.81 -5.09 14.23
CA GLY A 38 8.53 -3.84 14.48
C GLY A 38 8.48 -2.84 13.31
N GLN A 39 8.42 -3.33 12.07
CA GLN A 39 8.38 -2.50 10.86
C GLN A 39 6.94 -2.22 10.39
N ARG A 40 5.92 -2.79 11.04
CA ARG A 40 4.50 -2.65 10.69
C ARG A 40 4.10 -1.21 10.45
N ILE A 41 4.49 -0.28 11.33
CA ILE A 41 4.14 1.15 11.21
C ILE A 41 4.73 1.74 9.93
N ILE A 42 6.00 1.46 9.63
CA ILE A 42 6.68 1.94 8.42
C ILE A 42 5.99 1.38 7.18
N LEU A 43 5.75 0.06 7.15
CA LEU A 43 5.07 -0.62 6.04
C LEU A 43 3.66 -0.05 5.82
N SER A 44 2.92 0.21 6.90
CA SER A 44 1.57 0.75 6.84
C SER A 44 1.55 2.19 6.31
N LEU A 45 2.52 3.02 6.72
CA LEU A 45 2.70 4.38 6.19
C LEU A 45 3.08 4.35 4.71
N CYS A 46 4.02 3.49 4.31
CA CYS A 46 4.40 3.30 2.91
C CYS A 46 3.24 2.84 2.04
N GLN A 47 2.43 1.90 2.52
CA GLN A 47 1.30 1.37 1.77
C GLN A 47 0.16 2.40 1.64
N PHE A 48 -0.12 3.14 2.72
CA PHE A 48 -1.09 4.22 2.72
C PHE A 48 -0.66 5.37 1.79
N SER A 49 0.58 5.84 1.92
CA SER A 49 1.14 6.89 1.05
C SER A 49 1.27 6.45 -0.40
N GLY A 50 1.64 5.20 -0.66
CA GLY A 50 1.66 4.62 -2.00
C GLY A 50 0.27 4.58 -2.63
N GLY A 51 -0.76 4.17 -1.87
CA GLY A 51 -2.15 4.20 -2.33
C GLY A 51 -2.67 5.62 -2.62
N LEU A 52 -2.34 6.59 -1.78
CA LEU A 52 -2.61 8.02 -2.06
C LEU A 52 -1.86 8.50 -3.30
N GLY A 53 -0.60 8.09 -3.46
CA GLY A 53 0.22 8.40 -4.62
C GLY A 53 -0.35 7.82 -5.92
N LEU A 54 -1.00 6.65 -5.88
CA LEU A 54 -1.75 6.12 -7.03
C LEU A 54 -2.94 7.02 -7.39
N LEU A 55 -3.69 7.55 -6.41
CA LEU A 55 -4.81 8.47 -6.68
C LEU A 55 -4.33 9.79 -7.26
N VAL A 56 -3.32 10.42 -6.66
CA VAL A 56 -2.74 11.68 -7.15
C VAL A 56 -2.06 11.47 -8.52
N GLY A 57 -1.45 10.30 -8.71
CA GLY A 57 -0.78 9.90 -9.94
C GLY A 57 -1.71 9.83 -11.16
N LEU A 58 -3.02 9.62 -10.96
CA LEU A 58 -3.99 9.67 -12.06
C LEU A 58 -4.01 11.05 -12.75
N ALA A 59 -3.73 12.13 -12.02
CA ALA A 59 -3.59 13.47 -12.57
C ALA A 59 -2.14 13.78 -13.00
N ILE A 60 -1.14 13.14 -12.38
CA ILE A 60 0.29 13.41 -12.60
C ILE A 60 1.01 12.09 -12.92
N PRO A 61 1.14 11.71 -14.21
CA PRO A 61 1.66 10.40 -14.61
C PRO A 61 3.02 10.00 -14.03
N PRO A 62 4.01 10.91 -13.85
CA PRO A 62 5.27 10.56 -13.19
C PRO A 62 5.07 10.02 -11.76
N ILE A 63 4.14 10.60 -10.99
CA ILE A 63 3.84 10.16 -9.62
C ILE A 63 3.22 8.76 -9.66
N LEU A 64 2.33 8.49 -10.61
CA LEU A 64 1.69 7.17 -10.76
C LEU A 64 2.74 6.06 -10.93
N THR A 65 3.70 6.28 -11.82
CA THR A 65 4.77 5.31 -12.10
C THR A 65 5.66 5.12 -10.88
N THR A 66 6.09 6.20 -10.22
CA THR A 66 6.92 6.11 -9.01
C THR A 66 6.20 5.43 -7.86
N SER A 67 4.94 5.76 -7.59
CA SER A 67 4.14 5.12 -6.55
C SER A 67 3.90 3.63 -6.84
N SER A 68 3.63 3.28 -8.10
CA SER A 68 3.47 1.88 -8.50
C SER A 68 4.76 1.09 -8.32
N PHE A 69 5.91 1.66 -8.68
CA PHE A 69 7.22 1.04 -8.51
C PHE A 69 7.56 0.82 -7.03
N LEU A 70 7.33 1.83 -6.18
CA LEU A 70 7.57 1.72 -4.74
C LEU A 70 6.68 0.66 -4.08
N LEU A 71 5.39 0.64 -4.43
CA LEU A 71 4.46 -0.40 -3.96
C LEU A 71 4.89 -1.79 -4.43
N MET A 72 5.35 -1.93 -5.68
CA MET A 72 5.88 -3.18 -6.20
C MET A 72 7.10 -3.64 -5.38
N CYS A 73 8.09 -2.78 -5.16
CA CYS A 73 9.25 -3.09 -4.34
C CYS A 73 8.85 -3.53 -2.92
N MET A 74 7.90 -2.83 -2.31
CA MET A 74 7.37 -3.18 -0.99
C MET A 74 6.73 -4.58 -0.98
N MET A 75 5.90 -4.89 -1.97
CA MET A 75 5.24 -6.20 -2.06
C MET A 75 6.23 -7.35 -2.31
N LEU A 76 7.31 -7.10 -3.06
CA LEU A 76 8.37 -8.10 -3.31
C LEU A 76 9.18 -8.44 -2.06
N VAL A 77 9.34 -7.49 -1.13
CA VAL A 77 10.03 -7.71 0.16
C VAL A 77 9.15 -8.48 1.15
N ALA A 78 7.82 -8.46 0.96
CA ALA A 78 6.86 -9.10 1.85
C ALA A 78 6.62 -10.60 1.55
N ILE A 79 7.56 -11.27 0.89
CA ILE A 79 7.59 -12.73 0.63
C ILE A 79 8.42 -13.43 1.69
#